data_AF-A0A963N1D4-F1
#
_entry.id   AF-A0A963N1D4-F1
#
_cell.length_a   1.000
_cell.length_b   1.000
_cell.length_c   1.000
_cell.angle_alpha   90.00
_cell.angle_beta   90.00
_cell.angle_gamma   90.00
#
_symmetry.space_group_name_H-M   'P 1'
#
loop_
_entity.id
_entity.type
_entity.pdbx_description
1 polymer ?
#
loop_
_entity_poly.entity_id
_entity_poly.type
_entity_poly.pdbx_seq_one_letter_code
_entity_poly.pdbx_strand_id
1 'polypeptide(L)'
;DGALDLYHGGLRARNERGEILFDHLDYRRYSQVLREQVKPWSYMKFPFINSLGSEQGWYRVGPLARINNCDFIPTPLAEEERQAFMALGDGQPVHMTLAYHWARMIELLHATEAIKELLLDPDIFGEERVVRGEMAREGIGVIEAPRGTLFHHYRIDEDGLIEKANLIVSTTNNNQAMNESIRQVAEHYLDGKELTEPLLNQIEVAVRAYDP
;
A
#
# COMPACT_ATOMS: atom_id res chain seq x y z
N ASP A 1 16.87 -0.45 -6.99
CA ASP A 1 17.79 -1.26 -6.16
C ASP A 1 17.03 -2.06 -5.10
N GLY A 2 15.73 -1.83 -4.92
CA GLY A 2 14.89 -2.60 -4.00
C GLY A 2 14.70 -1.92 -2.63
N ALA A 3 15.27 -0.73 -2.43
CA ALA A 3 15.05 0.06 -1.24
C ALA A 3 13.57 0.39 -1.04
N LEU A 4 13.13 0.46 0.22
CA LEU A 4 11.89 1.12 0.57
C LEU A 4 12.00 2.62 0.25
N ASP A 5 11.08 3.12 -0.58
CA ASP A 5 10.92 4.55 -0.83
C ASP A 5 9.42 4.89 -0.79
N LEU A 6 9.06 5.84 0.07
CA LEU A 6 7.68 6.26 0.25
C LEU A 6 7.23 7.35 -0.74
N TYR A 7 8.19 8.03 -1.38
CA TYR A 7 7.96 9.18 -2.25
C TYR A 7 8.03 8.82 -3.73
N HIS A 8 9.03 8.04 -4.16
CA HIS A 8 9.25 7.75 -5.57
C HIS A 8 9.80 6.34 -5.80
N GLY A 9 9.36 5.68 -6.88
CA GLY A 9 9.86 4.36 -7.23
C GLY A 9 8.99 3.66 -8.26
N GLY A 10 9.43 2.49 -8.72
CA GLY A 10 8.61 1.60 -9.54
C GLY A 10 7.72 0.72 -8.65
N LEU A 11 6.55 0.34 -9.16
CA LEU A 11 5.64 -0.55 -8.46
C LEU A 11 6.23 -1.97 -8.43
N ARG A 12 6.13 -2.61 -7.26
CA ARG A 12 6.55 -4.00 -7.03
C ARG A 12 5.41 -4.77 -6.37
N ALA A 13 5.22 -6.02 -6.77
CA ALA A 13 4.33 -6.94 -6.08
C ALA A 13 4.97 -8.32 -5.96
N ARG A 14 4.77 -8.95 -4.80
CA ARG A 14 5.13 -10.34 -4.52
C ARG A 14 3.87 -11.14 -4.20
N ASN A 15 3.87 -12.43 -4.50
CA ASN A 15 2.83 -13.35 -4.06
C ASN A 15 3.01 -13.75 -2.57
N GLU A 16 2.16 -14.64 -2.07
CA GLU A 16 2.19 -15.10 -0.67
C GLU A 16 3.45 -15.90 -0.30
N ARG A 17 4.25 -16.32 -1.28
CA ARG A 17 5.54 -17.02 -1.08
C ARG A 17 6.74 -16.10 -1.26
N GLY A 18 6.50 -14.80 -1.50
CA GLY A 18 7.55 -13.82 -1.72
C GLY A 18 8.12 -13.80 -3.13
N GLU A 19 7.55 -14.58 -4.07
CA GLU A 19 7.96 -14.58 -5.47
C GLU A 19 7.47 -13.30 -6.16
N ILE A 20 8.34 -12.68 -6.94
CA ILE A 20 8.07 -11.42 -7.64
C ILE A 20 7.07 -11.66 -8.77
N LEU A 21 5.93 -10.95 -8.74
CA LEU A 21 4.94 -10.91 -9.82
C LEU A 21 5.29 -9.87 -10.87
N PHE A 22 5.73 -8.70 -10.41
CA PHE A 22 6.34 -7.65 -11.22
C PHE A 22 7.24 -6.81 -10.32
N ASP A 23 8.27 -6.22 -10.92
CA ASP A 23 9.24 -5.38 -10.23
C ASP A 23 9.61 -4.16 -11.08
N HIS A 24 9.84 -3.03 -10.41
CA HIS A 24 10.16 -1.75 -11.02
C HIS A 24 9.21 -1.35 -12.15
N LEU A 25 7.92 -1.71 -12.05
CA LEU A 25 6.93 -1.31 -13.04
C LEU A 25 6.73 0.20 -12.97
N ASP A 26 6.90 0.87 -14.11
CA ASP A 26 6.56 2.29 -14.25
C ASP A 26 5.10 2.52 -13.84
N TYR A 27 4.90 3.30 -12.78
CA TYR A 27 3.58 3.57 -12.22
C TYR A 27 2.65 4.27 -13.21
N ARG A 28 3.17 4.94 -14.25
CA ARG A 28 2.36 5.50 -15.34
C ARG A 28 1.64 4.43 -16.15
N ARG A 29 2.08 3.17 -16.04
CA ARG A 29 1.49 2.00 -16.69
C ARG A 29 0.67 1.13 -15.74
N TYR A 30 0.32 1.63 -14.54
CA TYR A 30 -0.45 0.87 -13.55
C TYR A 30 -1.73 0.25 -14.13
N SER A 31 -2.40 0.96 -15.05
CA SER A 31 -3.64 0.51 -15.70
C SER A 31 -3.45 -0.71 -16.61
N GLN A 32 -2.23 -1.16 -16.87
CA GLN A 32 -1.95 -2.40 -17.60
C GLN A 32 -1.98 -3.62 -16.68
N VAL A 33 -1.69 -3.43 -15.39
CA VAL A 33 -1.55 -4.51 -14.41
C VAL A 33 -2.64 -4.49 -13.34
N LEU A 34 -3.25 -3.34 -13.04
CA LEU A 34 -4.31 -3.20 -12.05
C LEU A 34 -5.67 -2.97 -12.73
N ARG A 35 -6.69 -3.61 -12.17
CA ARG A 35 -8.11 -3.42 -12.50
C ARG A 35 -8.90 -3.26 -11.22
N GLU A 36 -10.08 -2.67 -11.31
CA GLU A 36 -10.99 -2.52 -10.17
C GLU A 36 -12.33 -3.19 -10.48
N GLN A 37 -12.79 -4.06 -9.59
CA GLN A 37 -14.12 -4.66 -9.66
C GLN A 37 -15.11 -3.87 -8.78
N VAL A 38 -16.36 -3.77 -9.23
CA VAL A 38 -17.48 -3.25 -8.43
C VAL A 38 -18.30 -4.43 -7.92
N LYS A 39 -18.74 -4.37 -6.66
CA LYS A 39 -19.68 -5.34 -6.09
C LYS A 39 -20.98 -4.62 -5.72
N PRO A 40 -22.16 -5.25 -5.87
CA PRO A 40 -23.45 -4.57 -5.72
C PRO A 40 -23.75 -4.10 -4.29
N TRP A 41 -22.97 -4.55 -3.30
CA TRP A 41 -23.19 -4.30 -1.87
C TRP A 41 -22.19 -3.32 -1.25
N SER A 42 -21.25 -2.76 -2.04
CA SER A 42 -20.29 -1.76 -1.54
C SER A 42 -19.98 -0.71 -2.59
N TYR A 43 -19.92 0.55 -2.18
CA TYR A 43 -19.42 1.64 -3.02
C TYR A 43 -17.90 1.59 -3.20
N MET A 44 -17.18 1.01 -2.23
CA MET A 44 -15.73 0.85 -2.34
C MET A 44 -15.44 -0.30 -3.31
N LYS A 45 -14.64 -0.01 -4.33
CA LYS A 45 -14.22 -0.98 -5.35
C LYS A 45 -13.26 -2.02 -4.77
N PHE A 46 -12.95 -3.04 -5.58
CA PHE A 46 -12.07 -4.15 -5.24
C PHE A 46 -10.94 -4.23 -6.29
N PRO A 47 -9.81 -3.55 -6.07
CA PRO A 47 -8.66 -3.62 -6.95
C PRO A 47 -8.03 -5.02 -6.95
N PHE A 48 -7.52 -5.43 -8.11
CA PHE A 48 -6.84 -6.71 -8.30
C PHE A 48 -5.79 -6.64 -9.42
N ILE A 49 -4.82 -7.54 -9.36
CA ILE A 49 -3.80 -7.78 -10.39
C ILE A 49 -4.47 -8.51 -11.55
N ASN A 50 -4.50 -7.86 -12.71
CA ASN A 50 -5.24 -8.27 -13.90
C ASN A 50 -4.87 -9.68 -14.38
N SER A 51 -3.57 -10.03 -14.34
CA SER A 51 -3.08 -11.34 -14.80
C SER A 51 -3.54 -12.51 -13.93
N LEU A 52 -3.98 -12.26 -12.69
CA LEU A 52 -4.46 -13.26 -11.74
C LEU A 52 -5.99 -13.29 -11.62
N GLY A 53 -6.69 -12.36 -12.28
CA GLY A 53 -8.14 -12.24 -12.21
C GLY A 53 -8.66 -11.72 -10.86
N SER A 54 -9.96 -11.44 -10.76
CA SER A 54 -10.54 -10.82 -9.56
C SER A 54 -10.61 -11.74 -8.34
N GLU A 55 -10.59 -13.06 -8.54
CA GLU A 55 -10.72 -14.03 -7.45
C GLU A 55 -9.39 -14.28 -6.72
N GLN A 56 -8.27 -14.33 -7.45
CA GLN A 56 -6.95 -14.64 -6.91
C GLN A 56 -5.99 -13.45 -6.94
N GLY A 57 -6.31 -12.42 -7.73
CA GLY A 57 -5.44 -11.25 -7.92
C GLY A 57 -5.64 -10.13 -6.91
N TRP A 58 -6.50 -10.28 -5.90
CA TRP A 58 -6.57 -9.28 -4.84
C TRP A 58 -5.26 -9.28 -4.04
N TYR A 59 -4.90 -8.13 -3.50
CA TYR A 59 -3.61 -7.92 -2.85
C TYR A 59 -3.75 -7.08 -1.58
N ARG A 60 -2.62 -6.86 -0.92
CA ARG A 60 -2.51 -5.99 0.25
C ARG A 60 -1.53 -4.88 -0.01
N VAL A 61 -1.81 -3.70 0.54
CA VAL A 61 -0.93 -2.53 0.58
C VAL A 61 -0.77 -2.04 2.02
N GLY A 62 0.04 -1.01 2.20
CA GLY A 62 0.34 -0.40 3.50
C GLY A 62 1.60 -0.97 4.14
N PRO A 63 1.83 -0.69 5.43
CA PRO A 63 3.13 -0.91 6.06
C PRO A 63 3.64 -2.36 5.93
N LEU A 64 2.80 -3.33 6.27
CA LEU A 64 3.19 -4.75 6.21
C LEU A 64 3.53 -5.18 4.77
N ALA A 65 2.76 -4.71 3.78
CA ALA A 65 3.01 -5.05 2.40
C ALA A 65 4.34 -4.44 1.90
N ARG A 66 4.64 -3.20 2.28
CA ARG A 66 5.90 -2.53 1.91
C ARG A 66 7.11 -3.21 2.53
N ILE A 67 7.06 -3.53 3.83
CA ILE A 67 8.12 -4.26 4.53
C ILE A 67 8.38 -5.64 3.90
N ASN A 68 7.33 -6.36 3.49
CA ASN A 68 7.47 -7.64 2.79
C ASN A 68 8.03 -7.50 1.37
N ASN A 69 7.86 -6.34 0.71
CA ASN A 69 8.24 -6.15 -0.69
C ASN A 69 9.63 -5.54 -0.87
N CYS A 70 10.08 -4.69 0.06
CA CYS A 70 11.40 -4.07 -0.02
C CYS A 70 12.51 -5.08 0.29
N ASP A 71 13.65 -4.91 -0.36
CA ASP A 71 14.83 -5.72 -0.09
C ASP A 71 15.57 -5.21 1.15
N PHE A 72 15.53 -3.90 1.40
CA PHE A 72 16.06 -3.21 2.58
C PHE A 72 15.38 -1.84 2.81
N ILE A 73 15.56 -1.27 3.99
CA ILE A 73 15.23 0.14 4.30
C ILE A 73 16.53 0.96 4.30
N PRO A 74 16.57 2.14 3.65
CA PRO A 74 17.79 2.95 3.59
C PRO A 74 18.31 3.44 4.95
N THR A 75 17.41 3.66 5.91
CA THR A 75 17.78 4.21 7.21
C THR A 75 18.17 3.09 8.18
N PRO A 76 19.29 3.25 8.91
CA PRO A 76 19.95 2.13 9.58
C PRO A 76 19.15 1.53 10.73
N LEU A 77 18.48 2.33 11.56
CA LEU A 77 17.74 1.81 12.72
C LEU A 77 16.47 1.09 12.26
N ALA A 78 15.77 1.66 11.27
CA ALA A 78 14.60 1.00 10.69
C ALA A 78 14.95 -0.31 9.97
N GLU A 79 16.11 -0.40 9.31
CA GLU A 79 16.57 -1.64 8.69
C GLU A 79 16.87 -2.74 9.72
N GLU A 80 17.49 -2.39 10.85
CA GLU A 80 17.71 -3.34 11.95
C GLU A 80 16.37 -3.92 12.46
N GLU A 81 15.39 -3.04 12.72
CA GLU A 81 14.05 -3.46 13.14
C GLU A 81 13.31 -4.28 12.06
N ARG A 82 13.52 -3.95 10.78
CA ARG A 82 12.98 -4.74 9.67
C ARG A 82 13.57 -6.15 9.66
N GLN A 83 14.88 -6.29 9.84
CA GLN A 83 15.52 -7.61 9.86
C GLN A 83 15.00 -8.45 11.04
N ALA A 84 14.85 -7.84 12.21
CA ALA A 84 14.23 -8.50 13.38
C ALA A 84 12.78 -8.93 13.09
N PHE A 85 12.00 -8.07 12.43
CA PHE A 85 10.64 -8.39 12.02
C PHE A 85 10.59 -9.54 11.01
N MET A 86 11.44 -9.53 9.98
CA MET A 86 11.48 -10.57 8.95
C MET A 86 11.91 -11.93 9.50
N ALA A 87 12.63 -11.98 10.63
CA ALA A 87 12.95 -13.21 11.32
C ALA A 87 11.71 -13.96 11.86
N LEU A 88 10.58 -13.27 12.11
CA LEU A 88 9.32 -13.93 12.48
C LEU A 88 8.78 -14.85 11.38
N GLY A 89 9.07 -14.52 10.12
CA GLY A 89 8.65 -15.29 8.96
C GLY A 89 9.70 -16.28 8.47
N ASP A 90 10.79 -16.51 9.21
CA ASP A 90 11.96 -17.27 8.75
C ASP A 90 12.48 -16.76 7.38
N GLY A 91 12.45 -15.44 7.19
CA GLY A 91 12.83 -14.78 5.93
C GLY A 91 11.77 -14.82 4.83
N GLN A 92 10.61 -15.44 5.07
CA GLN A 92 9.43 -15.38 4.20
C GLN A 92 8.55 -14.16 4.53
N PRO A 93 7.66 -13.74 3.61
CA PRO A 93 6.72 -12.67 3.90
C PRO A 93 5.84 -12.94 5.13
N VAL A 94 5.73 -11.95 6.01
CA VAL A 94 4.86 -12.04 7.19
C VAL A 94 3.43 -11.69 6.81
N HIS A 95 2.46 -12.53 7.19
CA HIS A 95 1.07 -12.39 6.75
C HIS A 95 0.04 -12.17 7.86
N MET A 96 0.46 -12.21 9.13
CA MET A 96 -0.40 -12.01 10.29
C MET A 96 -1.03 -10.61 10.27
N THR A 97 -2.35 -10.50 10.36
CA THR A 97 -3.07 -9.22 10.26
C THR A 97 -2.59 -8.20 11.30
N LEU A 98 -2.35 -8.62 12.55
CA LEU A 98 -1.86 -7.72 13.60
C LEU A 98 -0.40 -7.25 13.40
N ALA A 99 0.37 -7.91 12.54
CA ALA A 99 1.75 -7.51 12.23
C ALA A 99 1.82 -6.16 11.50
N TYR A 100 0.69 -5.68 10.95
CA TYR A 100 0.58 -4.31 10.45
C TYR A 100 0.96 -3.25 11.49
N HIS A 101 0.67 -3.49 12.78
CA HIS A 101 1.04 -2.56 13.84
C HIS A 101 2.55 -2.45 14.01
N TRP A 102 3.27 -3.57 14.00
CA TRP A 102 4.73 -3.57 14.08
C TRP A 102 5.34 -2.93 12.84
N ALA A 103 4.92 -3.35 11.64
CA ALA A 103 5.39 -2.76 10.39
C ALA A 103 5.20 -1.23 10.35
N ARG A 104 4.07 -0.72 10.90
CA ARG A 104 3.82 0.73 11.03
C ARG A 104 4.82 1.43 11.96
N MET A 105 5.25 0.79 13.03
CA MET A 105 6.30 1.33 13.91
C MET A 105 7.66 1.40 13.22
N ILE A 106 7.99 0.40 12.40
CA ILE A 106 9.22 0.39 11.59
C ILE A 106 9.20 1.56 10.59
N GLU A 107 8.08 1.77 9.90
CA GLU A 107 7.94 2.90 8.98
C GLU A 107 7.96 4.26 9.67
N LEU A 108 7.40 4.37 10.89
CA LEU A 108 7.48 5.58 11.69
C LEU A 108 8.94 5.91 12.05
N LEU A 109 9.72 4.88 12.42
CA LEU A 109 11.15 5.03 12.68
C LEU A 109 11.89 5.48 11.41
N HIS A 110 11.64 4.80 10.28
CA HIS A 110 12.21 5.17 8.99
C HIS A 110 11.90 6.61 8.61
N ALA A 111 10.64 7.03 8.71
CA ALA A 111 10.23 8.40 8.39
C ALA A 111 10.93 9.42 9.32
N THR A 112 11.12 9.09 10.59
CA THR A 112 11.82 9.96 11.55
C THR A 112 13.30 10.11 11.18
N GLU A 113 13.97 9.01 10.81
CA GLU A 113 15.35 9.04 10.34
C GLU A 113 15.48 9.81 9.02
N ALA A 114 14.59 9.57 8.05
CA ALA A 114 14.59 10.26 6.77
C ALA A 114 14.34 11.77 6.93
N ILE A 115 13.47 12.20 7.84
CA ILE A 115 13.28 13.63 8.16
C ILE A 115 14.59 14.24 8.65
N LYS A 116 15.32 13.56 9.54
CA LYS A 116 16.62 14.05 10.02
C LYS A 116 17.62 14.18 8.87
N GLU A 117 17.70 13.20 7.98
CA GLU A 117 18.60 13.24 6.81
C GLU A 117 18.25 14.41 5.88
N LEU A 118 16.96 14.57 5.53
CA LEU A 118 16.48 15.66 4.66
C LEU A 118 16.68 17.05 5.27
N LEU A 119 16.56 17.19 6.60
CA LEU A 119 16.82 18.47 7.28
C LEU A 119 18.30 18.87 7.28
N LEU A 120 19.21 17.92 7.02
CA LEU A 120 20.64 18.15 6.91
C LEU A 120 21.09 18.37 5.46
N ASP A 121 20.20 18.18 4.49
CA ASP A 121 20.47 18.42 3.08
C ASP A 121 20.42 19.92 2.77
N PRO A 122 21.50 20.56 2.29
CA PRO A 122 21.48 21.99 1.95
C PRO A 122 20.46 22.33 0.84
N ASP A 123 20.09 21.39 -0.03
CA ASP A 123 19.18 21.63 -1.15
C ASP A 123 17.77 21.99 -0.67
N ILE A 124 17.37 21.62 0.55
CA ILE A 124 16.08 22.02 1.14
C ILE A 124 15.97 23.55 1.34
N PHE A 125 17.11 24.24 1.42
CA PHE A 125 17.18 25.70 1.50
C PHE A 125 17.35 26.37 0.13
N GLY A 126 17.53 25.59 -0.94
CA GLY A 126 17.75 26.07 -2.30
C GLY A 126 16.59 26.91 -2.84
N GLU A 127 16.87 27.74 -3.85
CA GLU A 127 15.87 28.61 -4.48
C GLU A 127 15.24 28.01 -5.74
N GLU A 128 15.84 26.95 -6.29
CA GLU A 128 15.39 26.25 -7.49
C GLU A 128 14.17 25.35 -7.19
N ARG A 129 12.99 25.96 -7.10
CA ARG A 129 11.74 25.27 -6.69
C ARG A 129 10.80 24.90 -7.83
N VAL A 130 11.08 25.36 -9.05
CA VAL A 130 10.17 25.24 -10.18
C VAL A 130 10.90 24.71 -11.39
N VAL A 131 10.43 23.56 -11.88
CA VAL A 131 10.80 23.03 -13.19
C VAL A 131 9.67 23.34 -14.17
N ARG A 132 10.01 23.78 -15.39
CA ARG A 132 9.06 24.01 -16.48
C ARG A 132 9.28 22.99 -17.58
N GLY A 133 8.20 22.53 -18.18
CA GLY A 133 8.23 21.61 -19.32
C GLY A 133 7.10 21.90 -20.28
N GLU A 134 6.99 21.10 -21.33
CA GLU A 134 5.86 21.14 -22.26
C GLU A 134 4.61 20.57 -21.60
N MET A 135 3.44 21.18 -21.87
CA MET A 135 2.17 20.71 -21.32
C MET A 135 1.80 19.36 -21.91
N ALA A 136 1.63 18.36 -21.05
CA ALA A 136 1.07 17.06 -21.41
C ALA A 136 -0.42 16.99 -21.03
N ARG A 137 -1.24 16.34 -21.86
CA ARG A 137 -2.69 16.20 -21.61
C ARG A 137 -3.06 15.11 -20.60
N GLU A 138 -2.09 14.33 -20.14
CA GLU A 138 -2.28 13.22 -19.20
C GLU A 138 -1.17 13.26 -18.15
N GLY A 139 -1.56 13.14 -16.88
CA GLY A 139 -0.66 13.16 -15.74
C GLY A 139 -1.00 12.07 -14.75
N ILE A 140 0.00 11.30 -14.34
CA ILE A 140 -0.13 10.22 -13.36
C ILE A 140 0.88 10.47 -12.25
N GLY A 141 0.39 10.67 -11.03
CA GLY A 141 1.18 10.75 -9.81
C GLY A 141 0.87 9.57 -8.90
N VAL A 142 1.93 8.99 -8.34
CA VAL A 142 1.81 7.89 -7.37
C VAL A 142 2.74 8.17 -6.21
N ILE A 143 2.26 7.89 -5.00
CA ILE A 143 3.02 7.98 -3.76
C ILE A 143 2.57 6.84 -2.83
N GLU A 144 3.44 6.41 -1.92
CA GLU A 144 3.04 5.53 -0.83
C GLU A 144 2.46 6.38 0.31
N ALA A 145 1.13 6.52 0.32
CA ALA A 145 0.45 7.08 1.48
C ALA A 145 0.63 6.15 2.70
N PRO A 146 0.44 6.64 3.94
CA PRO A 146 0.64 5.82 5.14
C PRO A 146 -0.11 4.48 5.10
N ARG A 147 -1.31 4.47 4.53
CA ARG A 147 -2.19 3.31 4.40
C ARG A 147 -1.95 2.43 3.17
N GLY A 148 -1.06 2.82 2.26
CA GLY A 148 -0.74 2.11 1.02
C GLY A 148 -0.65 3.02 -0.21
N THR A 149 -0.41 2.40 -1.37
CA THR A 149 -0.20 3.10 -2.63
C THR A 149 -1.40 3.95 -3.02
N LEU A 150 -1.15 5.23 -3.32
CA LEU A 150 -2.15 6.21 -3.74
C LEU A 150 -1.91 6.60 -5.19
N PHE A 151 -2.92 6.40 -6.04
CA PHE A 151 -2.85 6.73 -7.46
C PHE A 151 -3.72 7.94 -7.78
N HIS A 152 -3.12 8.94 -8.41
CA HIS A 152 -3.77 10.12 -8.95
C HIS A 152 -3.55 10.16 -10.46
N HIS A 153 -4.60 10.01 -11.26
CA HIS A 153 -4.52 10.02 -12.72
C HIS A 153 -5.53 11.02 -13.29
N TYR A 154 -5.03 12.05 -13.96
CA TYR A 154 -5.81 13.11 -14.58
C TYR A 154 -5.58 13.19 -16.09
N ARG A 155 -6.64 13.56 -16.81
CA ARG A 155 -6.56 14.01 -18.20
C ARG A 155 -7.24 15.36 -18.33
N ILE A 156 -6.63 16.23 -19.11
CA ILE A 156 -7.09 17.60 -19.35
C ILE A 156 -7.36 17.85 -20.82
N ASP A 157 -8.27 18.79 -21.11
CA ASP A 157 -8.54 19.28 -22.47
C ASP A 157 -7.49 20.31 -22.93
N GLU A 158 -7.77 20.99 -24.05
CA GLU A 158 -6.89 22.01 -24.64
C GLU A 158 -6.83 23.30 -23.81
N ASP A 159 -7.87 23.57 -23.02
CA ASP A 159 -7.97 24.74 -22.14
C ASP A 159 -7.41 24.46 -20.73
N GLY A 160 -6.97 23.22 -20.48
CA GLY A 160 -6.40 22.78 -19.20
C GLY A 160 -7.44 22.37 -18.16
N LEU A 161 -8.70 22.16 -18.56
CA LEU A 161 -9.76 21.70 -17.68
C LEU A 161 -9.76 20.17 -17.58
N ILE A 162 -10.06 19.64 -16.40
CA ILE A 162 -10.08 18.19 -16.16
C ILE A 162 -11.26 17.54 -16.91
N GLU A 163 -10.97 16.70 -17.89
CA GLU A 163 -11.96 15.86 -18.58
C GLU A 163 -12.19 14.54 -17.87
N LYS A 164 -11.13 13.97 -17.26
CA LYS A 164 -11.17 12.70 -16.55
C LYS A 164 -10.27 12.71 -15.33
N ALA A 165 -10.76 12.12 -14.25
CA ALA A 165 -9.98 11.80 -13.06
C ALA A 165 -10.24 10.35 -12.67
N ASN A 166 -9.16 9.62 -12.37
CA ASN A 166 -9.22 8.30 -11.78
C ASN A 166 -8.35 8.25 -10.54
N LEU A 167 -8.94 7.86 -9.41
CA LEU A 167 -8.28 7.79 -8.11
C LEU A 167 -8.40 6.36 -7.58
N ILE A 168 -7.26 5.71 -7.35
CA ILE A 168 -7.21 4.46 -6.59
C ILE A 168 -6.55 4.82 -5.27
N VAL A 169 -7.38 4.98 -4.24
CA VAL A 169 -6.94 5.43 -2.92
C VAL A 169 -6.43 4.23 -2.12
N SER A 170 -5.46 4.48 -1.24
CA SER A 170 -4.76 3.47 -0.43
C SER A 170 -5.68 2.39 0.14
N THR A 171 -6.67 2.75 0.97
CA THR A 171 -7.60 1.81 1.62
C THR A 171 -8.42 0.99 0.63
N THR A 172 -8.73 1.52 -0.56
CA THR A 172 -9.46 0.79 -1.61
C THR A 172 -8.73 -0.49 -2.02
N ASN A 173 -7.39 -0.46 -2.09
CA ASN A 173 -6.59 -1.64 -2.41
C ASN A 173 -6.73 -2.77 -1.36
N ASN A 174 -6.96 -2.42 -0.09
CA ASN A 174 -7.10 -3.38 1.01
C ASN A 174 -8.54 -3.90 1.19
N ASN A 175 -9.51 -3.46 0.36
CA ASN A 175 -10.93 -3.75 0.58
C ASN A 175 -11.23 -5.26 0.62
N GLN A 176 -10.70 -6.05 -0.32
CA GLN A 176 -10.88 -7.51 -0.29
C GLN A 176 -10.22 -8.12 0.95
N ALA A 177 -8.99 -7.73 1.28
CA ALA A 177 -8.27 -8.24 2.45
C ALA A 177 -8.99 -7.96 3.79
N MET A 178 -9.63 -6.79 3.93
CA MET A 178 -10.46 -6.49 5.09
C MET A 178 -11.69 -7.38 5.17
N ASN A 179 -12.41 -7.56 4.06
CA ASN A 179 -13.58 -8.46 4.02
C ASN A 179 -13.19 -9.91 4.33
N GLU A 180 -12.05 -10.38 3.83
CA GLU A 180 -11.52 -11.72 4.15
C GLU A 180 -11.15 -11.85 5.64
N SER A 181 -10.53 -10.83 6.23
CA SER A 181 -10.22 -10.83 7.67
C SER A 181 -11.48 -10.88 8.53
N ILE A 182 -12.50 -10.08 8.19
CA ILE A 182 -13.81 -10.10 8.88
C ILE A 182 -14.43 -11.50 8.76
N ARG A 183 -14.42 -12.09 7.56
CA ARG A 183 -14.96 -13.43 7.30
C ARG A 183 -14.26 -14.48 8.16
N GLN A 184 -12.92 -14.46 8.25
CA GLN A 184 -12.15 -15.39 9.06
C GLN A 184 -12.45 -15.25 10.57
N VAL A 185 -12.55 -14.02 11.08
CA VAL A 185 -12.91 -13.78 12.48
C VAL A 185 -14.32 -14.29 12.77
N ALA A 186 -15.27 -14.00 11.88
CA ALA A 186 -16.63 -14.52 12.01
C ALA A 186 -16.65 -16.05 11.98
N GLU A 187 -15.98 -16.70 11.02
CA GLU A 187 -15.92 -18.17 10.93
C GLU A 187 -15.28 -18.82 12.16
N HIS A 188 -14.33 -18.16 12.82
CA HIS A 188 -13.64 -18.70 13.98
C HIS A 188 -14.39 -18.50 15.30
N TYR A 189 -15.00 -17.33 15.49
CA TYR A 189 -15.55 -16.94 16.79
C TYR A 189 -17.08 -16.91 16.84
N LEU A 190 -17.79 -16.87 15.71
CA LEU A 190 -19.25 -16.92 15.67
C LEU A 190 -19.70 -18.38 15.69
N ASP A 191 -20.35 -18.79 16.78
CA ASP A 191 -20.95 -20.11 16.93
C ASP A 191 -22.29 -20.28 16.15
N GLY A 192 -22.74 -19.20 15.51
CA GLY A 192 -23.97 -19.11 14.73
C GLY A 192 -25.24 -18.83 15.55
N LYS A 193 -25.13 -18.64 16.87
CA LYS A 193 -26.28 -18.51 17.77
C LYS A 193 -26.36 -17.15 18.46
N GLU A 194 -25.23 -16.63 18.93
CA GLU A 194 -25.23 -15.38 19.72
C GLU A 194 -24.14 -14.42 19.26
N LEU A 195 -24.52 -13.15 19.12
CA LEU A 195 -23.59 -12.05 18.91
C LEU A 195 -23.24 -11.44 20.27
N THR A 196 -21.96 -11.48 20.62
CA THR A 196 -21.46 -10.91 21.87
C THR A 196 -20.62 -9.68 21.61
N GLU A 197 -20.58 -8.74 22.55
CA GLU A 197 -19.73 -7.53 22.43
C GLU A 197 -18.24 -7.89 22.25
N PRO A 198 -17.64 -8.87 22.96
CA PRO A 198 -16.27 -9.30 22.70
C PRO A 198 -16.05 -9.78 21.26
N LEU A 199 -16.99 -10.53 20.67
CA LEU A 199 -16.93 -10.97 19.28
C LEU A 199 -16.93 -9.79 18.31
N LEU A 200 -17.85 -8.84 18.50
CA LEU A 200 -17.94 -7.65 17.66
C LEU A 200 -16.65 -6.82 17.74
N ASN A 201 -16.07 -6.68 18.94
CA ASN A 201 -14.79 -6.01 19.10
C ASN A 201 -13.64 -6.74 18.38
N GLN A 202 -13.64 -8.08 18.30
CA GLN A 202 -12.62 -8.81 17.52
C GLN A 202 -12.71 -8.49 16.02
N ILE A 203 -13.93 -8.36 15.48
CA ILE A 203 -14.16 -7.93 14.10
C ILE A 203 -13.58 -6.52 13.89
N GLU A 204 -13.87 -5.59 14.80
CA GLU A 204 -13.33 -4.24 14.73
C GLU A 204 -11.80 -4.19 14.86
N VAL A 205 -11.20 -5.02 15.72
CA VAL A 205 -9.74 -5.12 15.86
C VAL A 205 -9.09 -5.59 14.57
N ALA A 206 -9.67 -6.58 13.89
CA ALA A 206 -9.16 -7.04 12.60
C ALA A 206 -9.22 -5.94 11.52
N VAL A 207 -10.27 -5.11 11.54
CA VAL A 207 -10.40 -3.96 10.64
C VAL A 207 -9.38 -2.87 10.99
N ARG A 208 -9.26 -2.50 12.28
CA ARG A 208 -8.31 -1.46 12.77
C ARG A 208 -6.87 -1.77 12.45
N ALA A 209 -6.49 -3.04 12.31
CA ALA A 209 -5.13 -3.42 11.94
C ALA A 209 -4.68 -2.80 10.61
N TYR A 210 -5.61 -2.70 9.64
CA TYR A 210 -5.36 -2.09 8.34
C TYR A 210 -5.31 -0.55 8.38
N ASP A 211 -5.71 0.08 9.50
CA ASP A 211 -5.91 1.53 9.63
C ASP A 211 -6.72 2.09 8.44
N PRO A 212 -7.94 1.57 8.17
CA PRO A 212 -8.70 1.94 6.98
C PRO A 212 -9.19 3.38 6.94
#